data_AF-A0A1G3VX12-F1
#
_entry.id   AF-A0A1G3VX12-F1
#
_cell.length_a   1.000
_cell.length_b   1.000
_cell.length_c   1.000
_cell.angle_alpha   90.00
_cell.angle_beta   90.00
_cell.angle_gamma   90.00
#
_symmetry.space_group_name_H-M   'P 1'
#
loop_
_entity.id
_entity.type
_entity.pdbx_description
1 polymer ?
#
loop_
_entity_poly.entity_id
_entity_poly.type
_entity_poly.pdbx_seq_one_letter_code
_entity_poly.pdbx_strand_id
1 'polypeptide(L)'
;MKGKYLEDLREILEEYEANKAEIDDIINDYAQLYDDAKANGKSDEEIYQILGKPDEVVDDLMDSLKFKRHKDKGNKIVALMPFISVITYMILGFVYNLWNPGWIVFLSIPMVAIIANTRFKNAIVALSPFLSVIAFLILGFEFQLWHPGWMVFLFIPMSAIILNTRLKDMFVAISPFVATIIFIVLGFYYDLWNPGWLVFLMIPMIGVLYKPNKLHVFLYELSFIVAIGFYLYMGYVYELWAYGGLGFLLPFGIGILLGDVKFELDAIEGPQKNKVIVMLLTIFFCIAAFLTLGFVLDGWIYAWQVFLLIPVVAILAFDKFRFTAIAPFVAVVLFFSIGYFFDMFHISWLAFMIIPIAAILENA
;
A
#
# COMPACT_ATOMS: atom_id res chain seq x y z
N MET A 1 -35.30 9.31 -38.23
CA MET A 1 -35.68 9.10 -36.81
C MET A 1 -34.88 9.92 -35.80
N LYS A 2 -33.73 10.52 -36.17
CA LYS A 2 -32.91 11.41 -35.32
C LYS A 2 -33.67 12.40 -34.45
N GLY A 3 -34.53 13.23 -35.06
CA GLY A 3 -35.24 14.31 -34.34
C GLY A 3 -36.08 13.78 -33.19
N LYS A 4 -36.82 12.69 -33.42
CA LYS A 4 -37.64 12.04 -32.41
C LYS A 4 -36.80 11.49 -31.25
N TYR A 5 -35.69 10.81 -31.55
CA TYR A 5 -34.79 10.28 -30.51
C TYR A 5 -34.21 11.37 -29.61
N LEU A 6 -33.76 12.48 -30.20
CA LEU A 6 -33.19 13.60 -29.44
C LEU A 6 -34.25 14.37 -28.64
N GLU A 7 -35.47 14.44 -29.17
CA GLU A 7 -36.62 15.04 -28.47
C GLU A 7 -37.03 14.19 -27.26
N ASP A 8 -37.17 12.86 -27.45
CA ASP A 8 -37.44 11.91 -26.37
C ASP A 8 -36.34 11.98 -25.29
N LEU A 9 -35.06 12.01 -25.69
CA LEU A 9 -33.92 12.15 -24.77
C LEU A 9 -33.95 13.48 -24.00
N ARG A 10 -34.32 14.58 -24.66
CA ARG A 10 -34.42 15.91 -24.03
C ARG A 10 -35.57 15.94 -23.03
N GLU A 11 -36.74 15.42 -23.38
CA GLU A 11 -37.92 15.41 -22.51
C GLU A 11 -37.63 14.68 -21.20
N ILE A 12 -36.97 13.51 -21.29
CA ILE A 12 -36.55 12.73 -20.12
C ILE A 12 -35.52 13.53 -19.29
N LEU A 13 -34.50 14.12 -19.92
CA LEU A 13 -33.50 14.94 -19.22
C LEU A 13 -34.12 16.18 -18.52
N GLU A 14 -35.15 16.78 -19.10
CA GLU A 14 -35.89 17.90 -18.52
C GLU A 14 -36.76 17.47 -17.33
N GLU A 15 -37.38 16.28 -17.38
CA GLU A 15 -38.15 15.69 -16.28
C GLU A 15 -37.26 15.39 -15.05
N TYR A 16 -35.99 15.08 -15.27
CA TYR A 16 -34.99 14.83 -14.22
C TYR A 16 -34.24 16.09 -13.73
N GLU A 17 -34.75 17.29 -13.99
CA GLU A 17 -34.19 18.59 -13.53
C GLU A 17 -32.72 18.85 -13.95
N ALA A 18 -32.27 18.33 -15.10
CA ALA A 18 -30.93 18.64 -15.60
C ALA A 18 -30.81 20.14 -15.98
N ASN A 19 -29.61 20.71 -15.83
CA ASN A 19 -29.38 22.12 -16.18
C ASN A 19 -29.48 22.29 -17.71
N LYS A 20 -30.19 23.33 -18.20
CA LYS A 20 -30.39 23.58 -19.64
C LYS A 20 -29.09 23.54 -20.46
N ALA A 21 -28.00 24.11 -19.95
CA ALA A 21 -26.72 24.07 -20.63
C ALA A 21 -26.14 22.65 -20.75
N GLU A 22 -26.32 21.80 -19.74
CA GLU A 22 -25.85 20.41 -19.76
C GLU A 22 -26.75 19.53 -20.66
N ILE A 23 -28.05 19.79 -20.68
CA ILE A 23 -28.98 19.17 -21.62
C ILE A 23 -28.55 19.47 -23.05
N ASP A 24 -28.27 20.74 -23.35
CA ASP A 24 -27.86 21.17 -24.69
C ASP A 24 -26.54 20.51 -25.12
N ASP A 25 -25.55 20.42 -24.22
CA ASP A 25 -24.29 19.72 -24.48
C ASP A 25 -24.51 18.23 -24.81
N ILE A 26 -25.30 17.52 -23.99
CA ILE A 26 -25.59 16.08 -24.19
C ILE A 26 -26.34 15.85 -25.50
N ILE A 27 -27.35 16.68 -25.78
CA ILE A 27 -28.13 16.57 -27.02
C ILE A 27 -27.22 16.81 -28.24
N ASN A 28 -26.28 17.75 -28.16
CA ASN A 28 -25.33 18.00 -29.23
C ASN A 28 -24.36 16.82 -29.44
N ASP A 29 -23.85 16.23 -28.36
CA ASP A 29 -22.97 15.06 -28.43
C ASP A 29 -23.70 13.86 -29.07
N TYR A 30 -24.93 13.57 -28.63
CA TYR A 30 -25.74 12.49 -29.20
C TYR A 30 -26.18 12.80 -30.64
N ALA A 31 -26.40 14.07 -30.98
CA ALA A 31 -26.68 14.46 -32.35
C ALA A 31 -25.49 14.20 -33.29
N GLN A 32 -24.26 14.45 -32.83
CA GLN A 32 -23.03 14.12 -33.58
C GLN A 32 -22.85 12.61 -33.72
N LEU A 33 -23.00 11.84 -32.63
CA LEU A 33 -22.88 10.39 -32.68
C LEU A 33 -23.89 9.75 -33.65
N TYR A 34 -25.10 10.30 -33.70
CA TYR A 34 -26.13 9.88 -34.65
C TYR A 34 -25.70 10.17 -36.09
N ASP A 35 -25.18 11.37 -36.37
CA ASP A 35 -24.73 11.76 -37.70
C ASP A 35 -23.55 10.91 -38.17
N ASP A 36 -22.59 10.65 -37.29
CA ASP A 36 -21.42 9.80 -37.58
C ASP A 36 -21.83 8.36 -37.87
N ALA A 37 -22.77 7.80 -37.10
CA ALA A 37 -23.27 6.45 -37.35
C ALA A 37 -24.02 6.36 -38.68
N LYS A 38 -24.78 7.41 -39.03
CA LYS A 38 -25.48 7.50 -40.31
C LYS A 38 -24.54 7.68 -41.50
N ALA A 39 -23.48 8.48 -41.34
CA ALA A 39 -22.42 8.65 -42.34
C ALA A 39 -21.67 7.34 -42.63
N ASN A 40 -21.58 6.46 -41.63
CA ASN A 40 -21.01 5.12 -41.77
C ASN A 40 -21.98 4.07 -42.36
N GLY A 41 -23.12 4.51 -42.91
CA GLY A 41 -24.06 3.64 -43.65
C GLY A 41 -24.97 2.79 -42.78
N LYS A 42 -25.08 3.08 -41.48
CA LYS A 42 -25.97 2.35 -40.57
C LYS A 42 -27.43 2.78 -40.74
N SER A 43 -28.35 1.84 -40.56
CA SER A 43 -29.79 2.15 -40.58
C SER A 43 -30.22 2.86 -39.29
N ASP A 44 -31.34 3.61 -39.35
CA ASP A 44 -31.84 4.35 -38.19
C ASP A 44 -32.17 3.40 -37.00
N GLU A 45 -32.58 2.15 -37.25
CA GLU A 45 -32.80 1.10 -36.24
C GLU A 45 -31.51 0.56 -35.62
N GLU A 46 -30.45 0.37 -36.42
CA GLU A 46 -29.13 -0.06 -35.92
C GLU A 46 -28.52 1.03 -35.03
N ILE A 47 -28.67 2.29 -35.40
CA ILE A 47 -28.22 3.44 -34.61
C ILE A 47 -28.93 3.45 -33.24
N TYR A 48 -30.22 3.12 -33.20
CA TYR A 48 -30.99 3.02 -31.96
C TYR A 48 -30.46 1.92 -31.02
N GLN A 49 -29.99 0.79 -31.57
CA GLN A 49 -29.36 -0.26 -30.77
C GLN A 49 -27.94 0.10 -30.30
N ILE A 50 -27.23 0.94 -31.05
CA ILE A 50 -25.86 1.37 -30.72
C ILE A 50 -25.87 2.46 -29.64
N LEU A 51 -26.75 3.45 -29.79
CA LEU A 51 -26.86 4.56 -28.85
C LEU A 51 -27.60 4.16 -27.57
N GLY A 52 -28.43 3.12 -27.62
CA GLY A 52 -29.27 2.69 -26.52
C GLY A 52 -30.61 3.43 -26.47
N LYS A 53 -31.56 2.88 -25.70
CA LYS A 53 -32.86 3.54 -25.49
C LYS A 53 -32.68 4.83 -24.68
N PRO A 54 -33.42 5.90 -24.98
CA PRO A 54 -33.32 7.16 -24.25
C PRO A 54 -33.39 7.00 -22.72
N ASP A 55 -34.32 6.18 -22.21
CA ASP A 55 -34.47 5.93 -20.76
C ASP A 55 -33.20 5.32 -20.13
N GLU A 56 -32.62 4.30 -20.77
CA GLU A 56 -31.43 3.59 -20.27
C GLU A 56 -30.17 4.50 -20.33
N VAL A 57 -30.09 5.31 -21.39
CA VAL A 57 -29.01 6.29 -21.58
C VAL A 57 -29.05 7.37 -20.51
N VAL A 58 -30.24 7.87 -20.15
CA VAL A 58 -30.37 8.90 -19.12
C VAL A 58 -29.95 8.38 -17.75
N ASP A 59 -30.29 7.14 -17.39
CA ASP A 59 -29.87 6.55 -16.12
C ASP A 59 -28.33 6.51 -15.99
N ASP A 60 -27.62 6.06 -17.03
CA ASP A 60 -26.16 6.03 -17.06
C ASP A 60 -25.53 7.45 -17.05
N LEU A 61 -26.13 8.38 -17.81
CA LEU A 61 -25.68 9.78 -17.84
C LEU A 61 -25.91 10.48 -16.50
N MET A 62 -26.99 10.18 -15.79
CA MET A 62 -27.35 10.83 -14.53
C MET A 62 -26.30 10.56 -13.44
N ASP A 63 -25.81 9.33 -13.35
CA ASP A 63 -24.73 8.98 -12.42
C ASP A 63 -23.45 9.76 -12.75
N SER A 64 -23.16 9.95 -14.03
CA SER A 64 -22.01 10.74 -14.49
C SER A 64 -22.17 12.25 -14.22
N LEU A 65 -23.37 12.80 -14.41
CA LEU A 65 -23.71 14.21 -14.20
C LEU A 65 -23.72 14.57 -12.72
N LYS A 66 -24.34 13.73 -11.88
CA LYS A 66 -24.29 13.88 -10.42
C LYS A 66 -22.83 13.90 -9.94
N PHE A 67 -21.99 13.00 -10.44
CA PHE A 67 -20.57 12.97 -10.13
C PHE A 67 -19.84 14.26 -10.57
N LYS A 68 -20.10 14.78 -11.78
CA LYS A 68 -19.52 16.03 -12.30
C LYS A 68 -19.92 17.24 -11.45
N ARG A 69 -21.20 17.37 -11.09
CA ARG A 69 -21.72 18.48 -10.26
C ARG A 69 -21.18 18.45 -8.82
N HIS A 70 -20.99 17.25 -8.24
CA HIS A 70 -20.32 17.08 -6.95
C HIS A 70 -18.86 17.52 -7.01
N LYS A 71 -18.15 17.22 -8.10
CA LYS A 71 -16.75 17.62 -8.32
C LYS A 71 -16.59 19.14 -8.42
N ASP A 72 -17.46 19.83 -9.16
CA ASP A 72 -17.38 21.30 -9.31
C ASP A 72 -17.68 22.06 -8.03
N LYS A 73 -18.65 21.61 -7.22
CA LYS A 73 -18.86 22.16 -5.86
C LYS A 73 -17.67 21.85 -4.95
N GLY A 74 -17.12 20.66 -5.06
CA GLY A 74 -15.91 20.23 -4.36
C GLY A 74 -14.72 21.16 -4.62
N ASN A 75 -14.46 21.51 -5.88
CA ASN A 75 -13.35 22.40 -6.28
C ASN A 75 -13.44 23.79 -5.65
N LYS A 76 -14.65 24.36 -5.50
CA LYS A 76 -14.83 25.65 -4.81
C LYS A 76 -14.46 25.56 -3.33
N ILE A 77 -14.87 24.49 -2.65
CA ILE A 77 -14.54 24.28 -1.23
C ILE A 77 -13.04 24.06 -1.06
N VAL A 78 -12.42 23.28 -1.95
CA VAL A 78 -10.96 23.03 -1.95
C VAL A 78 -10.16 24.32 -2.07
N ALA A 79 -10.58 25.24 -2.94
CA ALA A 79 -9.92 26.55 -3.10
C ALA A 79 -9.99 27.43 -1.84
N LEU A 80 -11.02 27.25 -1.00
CA LEU A 80 -11.20 28.01 0.25
C LEU A 80 -10.45 27.39 1.43
N MET A 81 -10.05 26.11 1.36
CA MET A 81 -9.44 25.41 2.48
C MET A 81 -8.18 26.07 3.04
N PRO A 82 -7.23 26.60 2.25
CA PRO A 82 -6.09 27.31 2.81
C PRO A 82 -6.48 28.49 3.72
N PHE A 83 -7.48 29.27 3.32
CA PHE A 83 -7.98 30.39 4.12
C PHE A 83 -8.68 29.91 5.39
N ILE A 84 -9.52 28.89 5.27
CA ILE A 84 -10.20 28.28 6.42
C ILE A 84 -9.16 27.74 7.41
N SER A 85 -8.16 27.00 6.94
CA SER A 85 -7.09 26.44 7.77
C SER A 85 -6.28 27.52 8.48
N VAL A 86 -5.93 28.62 7.81
CA VAL A 86 -5.21 29.74 8.43
C VAL A 86 -6.07 30.42 9.49
N ILE A 87 -7.34 30.71 9.21
CA ILE A 87 -8.25 31.34 10.17
C ILE A 87 -8.41 30.44 11.40
N THR A 88 -8.67 29.15 11.21
CA THR A 88 -8.78 28.18 12.30
C THR A 88 -7.48 28.05 13.08
N TYR A 89 -6.32 28.01 12.42
CA TYR A 89 -5.01 27.98 13.09
C TYR A 89 -4.80 29.21 13.98
N MET A 90 -5.10 30.41 13.47
CA MET A 90 -4.99 31.65 14.24
C MET A 90 -5.94 31.66 15.44
N ILE A 91 -7.18 31.20 15.28
CA ILE A 91 -8.13 31.08 16.40
C ILE A 91 -7.59 30.10 17.46
N LEU A 92 -7.10 28.93 17.05
CA LEU A 92 -6.50 27.95 17.96
C LEU A 92 -5.28 28.53 18.70
N GLY A 93 -4.42 29.26 18.01
CA GLY A 93 -3.24 29.90 18.59
C GLY A 93 -3.59 31.05 19.55
N PHE A 94 -4.40 32.02 19.14
CA PHE A 94 -4.68 33.21 19.95
C PHE A 94 -5.70 32.97 21.08
N VAL A 95 -6.73 32.16 20.85
CA VAL A 95 -7.80 31.94 21.84
C VAL A 95 -7.43 30.82 22.82
N TYR A 96 -6.80 29.74 22.32
CA TYR A 96 -6.55 28.52 23.09
C TYR A 96 -5.06 28.25 23.36
N ASN A 97 -4.14 29.08 22.84
CA ASN A 97 -2.69 28.88 22.93
C ASN A 97 -2.21 27.54 22.32
N LEU A 98 -2.95 27.00 21.34
CA LEU A 98 -2.71 25.70 20.72
C LEU A 98 -1.86 25.80 19.43
N TRP A 99 -0.74 26.51 19.49
CA TRP A 99 0.15 26.71 18.34
C TRP A 99 0.78 25.40 17.82
N ASN A 100 1.21 24.54 18.74
CA ASN A 100 1.90 23.29 18.43
C ASN A 100 0.99 22.19 17.89
N PRO A 101 -0.21 21.90 18.43
CA PRO A 101 -1.13 20.96 17.79
C PRO A 101 -1.94 21.62 16.65
N GLY A 102 -2.04 22.95 16.62
CA GLY A 102 -2.85 23.68 15.66
C GLY A 102 -2.46 23.47 14.20
N TRP A 103 -1.20 23.15 13.89
CA TRP A 103 -0.78 22.93 12.50
C TRP A 103 -1.46 21.72 11.85
N ILE A 104 -2.02 20.79 12.64
CA ILE A 104 -2.80 19.65 12.13
C ILE A 104 -3.95 20.11 11.22
N VAL A 105 -4.49 21.31 11.46
CA VAL A 105 -5.55 21.89 10.63
C VAL A 105 -5.13 22.07 9.17
N PHE A 106 -3.84 22.23 8.86
CA PHE A 106 -3.37 22.31 7.48
C PHE A 106 -3.50 20.99 6.71
N LEU A 107 -3.60 19.85 7.41
CA LEU A 107 -3.89 18.56 6.79
C LEU A 107 -5.31 18.52 6.17
N SER A 108 -6.22 19.39 6.60
CA SER A 108 -7.57 19.47 6.01
C SER A 108 -7.54 19.88 4.53
N ILE A 109 -6.51 20.62 4.09
CA ILE A 109 -6.36 21.10 2.70
C ILE A 109 -6.27 19.91 1.72
N PRO A 110 -5.25 19.04 1.81
CA PRO A 110 -5.17 17.86 0.94
C PRO A 110 -6.30 16.86 1.21
N MET A 111 -6.77 16.72 2.46
CA MET A 111 -7.85 15.77 2.78
C MET A 111 -9.17 16.14 2.10
N VAL A 112 -9.58 17.40 2.14
CA VAL A 112 -10.80 17.87 1.47
C VAL A 112 -10.64 17.77 -0.04
N ALA A 113 -9.45 18.05 -0.59
CA ALA A 113 -9.17 17.86 -2.01
C ALA A 113 -9.37 16.39 -2.44
N ILE A 114 -8.90 15.45 -1.64
CA ILE A 114 -9.07 14.01 -1.88
C ILE A 114 -10.56 13.63 -1.80
N ILE A 115 -11.26 14.03 -0.75
CA ILE A 115 -12.69 13.72 -0.55
C ILE A 115 -13.55 14.28 -1.69
N ALA A 116 -13.26 15.51 -2.12
CA ALA A 116 -14.02 16.20 -3.14
C ALA A 116 -13.81 15.64 -4.56
N ASN A 117 -12.59 15.17 -4.87
CA ASN A 117 -12.19 14.85 -6.24
C ASN A 117 -11.95 13.36 -6.50
N THR A 118 -12.06 12.51 -5.48
CA THR A 118 -11.71 11.09 -5.57
C THR A 118 -12.91 10.21 -5.26
N ARG A 119 -13.07 9.10 -5.98
CA ARG A 119 -14.09 8.07 -5.66
C ARG A 119 -13.87 7.52 -4.25
N PHE A 120 -14.96 7.21 -3.53
CA PHE A 120 -14.95 6.80 -2.13
C PHE A 120 -13.88 5.75 -1.77
N LYS A 121 -13.79 4.63 -2.52
CA LYS A 121 -12.78 3.59 -2.27
C LYS A 121 -11.35 4.12 -2.35
N ASN A 122 -11.04 4.88 -3.40
CA ASN A 122 -9.71 5.46 -3.61
C ASN A 122 -9.44 6.59 -2.60
N ALA A 123 -10.48 7.32 -2.18
CA ALA A 123 -10.39 8.35 -1.18
C ALA A 123 -9.98 7.77 0.18
N ILE A 124 -10.54 6.64 0.62
CA ILE A 124 -10.13 6.00 1.89
C ILE A 124 -8.64 5.67 1.88
N VAL A 125 -8.14 5.04 0.80
CA VAL A 125 -6.71 4.70 0.68
C VAL A 125 -5.85 5.96 0.70
N ALA A 126 -6.23 6.99 -0.07
CA ALA A 126 -5.50 8.25 -0.13
C ALA A 126 -5.56 9.07 1.18
N LEU A 127 -6.63 8.95 1.96
CA LEU A 127 -6.78 9.60 3.27
C LEU A 127 -6.04 8.86 4.39
N SER A 128 -5.74 7.57 4.20
CA SER A 128 -5.13 6.74 5.25
C SER A 128 -3.86 7.33 5.88
N PRO A 129 -2.91 7.97 5.15
CA PRO A 129 -1.74 8.56 5.80
C PRO A 129 -2.10 9.74 6.70
N PHE A 130 -3.06 10.57 6.29
CA PHE A 130 -3.52 11.72 7.07
C PHE A 130 -4.24 11.26 8.34
N LEU A 131 -5.12 10.27 8.22
CA LEU A 131 -5.82 9.68 9.36
C LEU A 131 -4.85 9.03 10.34
N SER A 132 -3.84 8.30 9.85
CA SER A 132 -2.78 7.71 10.68
C SER A 132 -1.95 8.78 11.40
N VAL A 133 -1.58 9.88 10.74
CA VAL A 133 -0.85 10.99 11.39
C VAL A 133 -1.69 11.64 12.48
N ILE A 134 -2.96 11.95 12.20
CA ILE A 134 -3.87 12.55 13.19
C ILE A 134 -4.01 11.61 14.41
N ALA A 135 -4.30 10.32 14.16
CA ALA A 135 -4.41 9.33 15.23
C ALA A 135 -3.12 9.19 16.04
N PHE A 136 -1.96 9.16 15.37
CA PHE A 136 -0.66 9.06 16.02
C PHE A 136 -0.38 10.26 16.94
N LEU A 137 -0.69 11.47 16.49
CA LEU A 137 -0.48 12.69 17.29
C LEU A 137 -1.44 12.76 18.47
N ILE A 138 -2.70 12.35 18.31
CA ILE A 138 -3.66 12.26 19.42
C ILE A 138 -3.14 11.26 20.46
N LEU A 139 -2.72 10.06 20.03
CA LEU A 139 -2.15 9.04 20.92
C LEU A 139 -0.89 9.55 21.65
N GLY A 140 0.00 10.25 20.94
CA GLY A 140 1.22 10.80 21.50
C GLY A 140 0.99 11.95 22.49
N PHE A 141 0.16 12.94 22.14
CA PHE A 141 -0.06 14.12 22.97
C PHE A 141 -1.02 13.87 24.13
N GLU A 142 -2.15 13.20 23.90
CA GLU A 142 -3.18 12.99 24.95
C GLU A 142 -2.85 11.80 25.85
N PHE A 143 -2.31 10.72 25.29
CA PHE A 143 -2.11 9.46 26.01
C PHE A 143 -0.64 9.11 26.28
N GLN A 144 0.32 9.91 25.78
CA GLN A 144 1.77 9.62 25.84
C GLN A 144 2.14 8.26 25.21
N LEU A 145 1.29 7.75 24.31
CA LEU A 145 1.45 6.46 23.66
C LEU A 145 2.28 6.58 22.37
N TRP A 146 3.43 7.24 22.40
CA TRP A 146 4.33 7.31 21.24
C TRP A 146 4.81 5.92 20.81
N HIS A 147 5.08 5.07 21.80
CA HIS A 147 5.38 3.65 21.64
C HIS A 147 4.39 2.84 22.50
N PRO A 148 3.55 1.96 21.92
CA PRO A 148 3.53 1.48 20.53
C PRO A 148 2.57 2.23 19.58
N GLY A 149 2.19 3.49 19.85
CA GLY A 149 1.16 4.18 19.05
C GLY A 149 1.48 4.35 17.56
N TRP A 150 2.75 4.23 17.14
CA TRP A 150 3.12 4.16 15.72
C TRP A 150 2.41 3.02 14.95
N MET A 151 1.88 2.00 15.62
CA MET A 151 1.11 0.92 14.97
C MET A 151 -0.06 1.43 14.13
N VAL A 152 -0.59 2.62 14.40
CA VAL A 152 -1.65 3.24 13.57
C VAL A 152 -1.21 3.47 12.11
N PHE A 153 0.09 3.53 11.82
CA PHE A 153 0.60 3.64 10.45
C PHE A 153 0.41 2.34 9.64
N LEU A 154 0.23 1.18 10.29
CA LEU A 154 -0.10 -0.06 9.60
C LEU A 154 -1.48 0.00 8.93
N PHE A 155 -2.34 0.95 9.33
CA PHE A 155 -3.61 1.22 8.65
C PHE A 155 -3.42 1.64 7.18
N ILE A 156 -2.30 2.29 6.83
CA ILE A 156 -2.02 2.75 5.47
C ILE A 156 -2.03 1.56 4.49
N PRO A 157 -1.09 0.59 4.59
CA PRO A 157 -1.10 -0.56 3.70
C PRO A 157 -2.33 -1.46 3.90
N MET A 158 -2.86 -1.59 5.13
CA MET A 158 -4.05 -2.41 5.39
C MET A 158 -5.29 -1.88 4.67
N SER A 159 -5.53 -0.57 4.68
CA SER A 159 -6.68 0.02 3.97
C SER A 159 -6.62 -0.23 2.46
N ALA A 160 -5.41 -0.16 1.89
CA ALA A 160 -5.18 -0.47 0.48
C ALA A 160 -5.47 -1.95 0.17
N ILE A 161 -5.03 -2.86 1.03
CA ILE A 161 -5.27 -4.30 0.86
C ILE A 161 -6.76 -4.62 0.97
N ILE A 162 -7.44 -4.12 2.02
CA ILE A 162 -8.86 -4.39 2.30
C ILE A 162 -9.74 -3.95 1.12
N LEU A 163 -9.44 -2.80 0.50
CA LEU A 163 -10.28 -2.22 -0.53
C LEU A 163 -9.98 -2.72 -1.94
N ASN A 164 -8.75 -3.17 -2.20
CA ASN A 164 -8.29 -3.56 -3.55
C ASN A 164 -8.08 -5.07 -3.74
N THR A 165 -8.14 -5.87 -2.67
CA THR A 165 -7.90 -7.32 -2.73
C THR A 165 -9.20 -8.10 -2.66
N ARG A 166 -9.27 -9.24 -3.36
CA ARG A 166 -10.41 -10.16 -3.24
C ARG A 166 -10.46 -10.74 -1.83
N LEU A 167 -11.66 -10.95 -1.28
CA LEU A 167 -11.86 -11.48 0.08
C LEU A 167 -11.07 -12.77 0.36
N LYS A 168 -10.92 -13.64 -0.64
CA LYS A 168 -10.16 -14.88 -0.52
C LYS A 168 -8.68 -14.64 -0.21
N ASP A 169 -8.06 -13.67 -0.86
CA ASP A 169 -6.61 -13.40 -0.75
C ASP A 169 -6.31 -12.35 0.33
N MET A 170 -7.33 -11.59 0.75
CA MET A 170 -7.26 -10.53 1.73
C MET A 170 -6.72 -11.01 3.10
N PHE A 171 -7.16 -12.18 3.58
CA PHE A 171 -6.73 -12.69 4.89
C PHE A 171 -5.23 -13.00 4.93
N VAL A 172 -4.70 -13.63 3.88
CA VAL A 172 -3.26 -13.89 3.75
C VAL A 172 -2.50 -12.55 3.67
N ALA A 173 -2.97 -11.61 2.86
CA ALA A 173 -2.31 -10.33 2.65
C ALA A 173 -2.28 -9.44 3.90
N ILE A 174 -3.31 -9.48 4.75
CA ILE A 174 -3.39 -8.69 5.99
C ILE A 174 -2.66 -9.37 7.16
N SER A 175 -2.47 -10.70 7.10
CA SER A 175 -1.88 -11.47 8.20
C SER A 175 -0.54 -10.95 8.73
N PRO A 176 0.41 -10.40 7.94
CA PRO A 176 1.65 -9.85 8.48
C PRO A 176 1.44 -8.63 9.38
N PHE A 177 0.46 -7.78 9.04
CA PHE A 177 0.12 -6.60 9.83
C PHE A 177 -0.56 -6.99 11.14
N VAL A 178 -1.50 -7.94 11.08
CA VAL A 178 -2.16 -8.48 12.28
C VAL A 178 -1.15 -9.18 13.18
N ALA A 179 -0.25 -9.99 12.63
CA ALA A 179 0.81 -10.63 13.38
C ALA A 179 1.74 -9.61 14.05
N THR A 180 2.11 -8.54 13.34
CA THR A 180 2.92 -7.45 13.90
C THR A 180 2.22 -6.77 15.07
N ILE A 181 0.93 -6.43 14.94
CA ILE A 181 0.15 -5.80 16.02
C ILE A 181 0.12 -6.71 17.26
N ILE A 182 -0.21 -7.99 17.08
CA ILE A 182 -0.27 -8.96 18.18
C ILE A 182 1.12 -9.13 18.81
N PHE A 183 2.18 -9.27 18.01
CA PHE A 183 3.56 -9.41 18.51
C PHE A 183 3.99 -8.22 19.36
N ILE A 184 3.73 -7.00 18.90
CA ILE A 184 4.05 -5.77 19.63
C ILE A 184 3.23 -5.68 20.93
N VAL A 185 1.95 -6.06 20.90
CA VAL A 185 1.12 -6.10 22.11
C VAL A 185 1.66 -7.15 23.11
N LEU A 186 2.01 -8.34 22.65
CA LEU A 186 2.62 -9.40 23.49
C LEU A 186 3.95 -8.95 24.08
N GLY A 187 4.80 -8.28 23.30
CA GLY A 187 6.10 -7.78 23.73
C GLY A 187 5.98 -6.67 24.78
N PHE A 188 5.23 -5.60 24.50
CA PHE A 188 5.18 -4.44 25.40
C PHE A 188 4.28 -4.64 26.63
N TYR A 189 3.15 -5.34 26.50
CA TYR A 189 2.21 -5.47 27.61
C TYR A 189 2.41 -6.75 28.44
N TYR A 190 3.02 -7.78 27.87
CA TYR A 190 3.18 -9.08 28.53
C TYR A 190 4.65 -9.55 28.63
N ASP A 191 5.61 -8.80 28.09
CA ASP A 191 7.04 -9.17 28.02
C ASP A 191 7.29 -10.52 27.32
N LEU A 192 6.38 -10.91 26.42
CA LEU A 192 6.40 -12.19 25.72
C LEU A 192 7.12 -12.09 24.37
N TRP A 193 8.32 -11.53 24.33
CA TRP A 193 9.11 -11.42 23.09
C TRP A 193 9.52 -12.80 22.54
N ASN A 194 10.00 -13.70 23.40
CA ASN A 194 10.62 -14.98 23.02
C ASN A 194 9.65 -16.17 22.80
N PRO A 195 8.36 -16.08 23.15
CA PRO A 195 7.33 -16.93 22.53
C PRO A 195 6.43 -16.15 21.56
N GLY A 196 6.36 -14.83 21.65
CA GLY A 196 5.42 -14.01 20.88
C GLY A 196 5.67 -14.03 19.37
N TRP A 197 6.92 -14.26 18.93
CA TRP A 197 7.23 -14.33 17.50
C TRP A 197 6.49 -15.47 16.78
N LEU A 198 6.04 -16.49 17.51
CA LEU A 198 5.26 -17.61 16.96
C LEU A 198 3.98 -17.15 16.25
N VAL A 199 3.46 -15.97 16.60
CA VAL A 199 2.29 -15.39 15.94
C VAL A 199 2.54 -15.18 14.44
N PHE A 200 3.77 -14.91 14.01
CA PHE A 200 4.09 -14.77 12.58
C PHE A 200 3.86 -16.06 11.78
N LEU A 201 3.80 -17.22 12.44
CA LEU A 201 3.45 -18.49 11.79
C LEU A 201 1.99 -18.53 11.31
N MET A 202 1.13 -17.61 11.76
CA MET A 202 -0.21 -17.46 11.21
C MET A 202 -0.18 -17.16 9.70
N ILE A 203 0.87 -16.49 9.21
CA ILE A 203 1.00 -16.11 7.80
C ILE A 203 1.08 -17.36 6.90
N PRO A 204 2.08 -18.26 7.05
CA PRO A 204 2.14 -19.48 6.27
C PRO A 204 0.97 -20.44 6.56
N MET A 205 0.49 -20.53 7.81
CA MET A 205 -0.65 -21.40 8.15
C MET A 205 -1.92 -20.98 7.40
N ILE A 206 -2.31 -19.70 7.47
CA ILE A 206 -3.45 -19.18 6.70
C ILE A 206 -3.25 -19.40 5.20
N GLY A 207 -2.02 -19.19 4.68
CA GLY A 207 -1.70 -19.45 3.28
C GLY A 207 -1.91 -20.92 2.85
N VAL A 208 -1.53 -21.86 3.71
CA VAL A 208 -1.69 -23.30 3.46
C VAL A 208 -3.17 -23.69 3.38
N LEU A 209 -4.05 -23.11 4.20
CA LEU A 209 -5.49 -23.44 4.21
C LEU A 209 -6.17 -23.27 2.85
N TYR A 210 -5.62 -22.43 1.96
CA TYR A 210 -6.14 -22.20 0.61
C TYR A 210 -5.70 -23.25 -0.43
N LYS A 211 -4.84 -24.22 -0.06
CA LYS A 211 -4.45 -25.30 -0.97
C LYS A 211 -5.64 -26.22 -1.28
N PRO A 212 -5.74 -26.74 -2.52
CA PRO A 212 -6.84 -27.61 -2.91
C PRO A 212 -6.80 -28.97 -2.21
N ASN A 213 -5.60 -29.51 -1.95
CA ASN A 213 -5.44 -30.84 -1.37
C ASN A 213 -5.56 -30.81 0.16
N LYS A 214 -6.70 -31.28 0.68
CA LYS A 214 -6.99 -31.30 2.12
C LYS A 214 -6.02 -32.14 2.95
N LEU A 215 -5.45 -33.21 2.38
CA LEU A 215 -4.43 -34.00 3.07
C LEU A 215 -3.14 -33.20 3.24
N HIS A 216 -2.74 -32.45 2.22
CA HIS A 216 -1.55 -31.59 2.31
C HIS A 216 -1.76 -30.50 3.35
N VAL A 217 -2.92 -29.84 3.34
CA VAL A 217 -3.30 -28.85 4.36
C VAL A 217 -3.17 -29.45 5.76
N PHE A 218 -3.79 -30.61 5.99
CA PHE A 218 -3.74 -31.26 7.29
C PHE A 218 -2.30 -31.59 7.75
N LEU A 219 -1.46 -32.13 6.86
CA LEU A 219 -0.07 -32.46 7.19
C LEU A 219 0.76 -31.23 7.54
N TYR A 220 0.60 -30.12 6.80
CA TYR A 220 1.28 -28.86 7.12
C TYR A 220 0.81 -28.27 8.45
N GLU A 221 -0.49 -28.14 8.65
CA GLU A 221 -1.05 -27.60 9.89
C GLU A 221 -0.60 -28.42 11.10
N LEU A 222 -0.65 -29.76 11.00
CA LEU A 222 -0.15 -30.65 12.04
C LEU A 222 1.35 -30.43 12.29
N SER A 223 2.15 -30.27 11.23
CA SER A 223 3.59 -30.04 11.37
C SER A 223 3.90 -28.71 12.08
N PHE A 224 3.14 -27.65 11.81
CA PHE A 224 3.29 -26.36 12.50
C PHE A 224 2.90 -26.48 13.96
N ILE A 225 1.78 -27.14 14.28
CA ILE A 225 1.33 -27.35 15.66
C ILE A 225 2.36 -28.14 16.46
N VAL A 226 2.90 -29.23 15.88
CA VAL A 226 3.95 -30.03 16.52
C VAL A 226 5.23 -29.21 16.72
N ALA A 227 5.66 -28.43 15.72
CA ALA A 227 6.83 -27.57 15.82
C ALA A 227 6.66 -26.47 16.89
N ILE A 228 5.50 -25.83 16.96
CA ILE A 228 5.15 -24.85 18.00
C ILE A 228 5.20 -25.51 19.38
N GLY A 229 4.56 -26.67 19.54
CA GLY A 229 4.55 -27.41 20.80
C GLY A 229 5.96 -27.80 21.24
N PHE A 230 6.80 -28.29 20.31
CA PHE A 230 8.20 -28.60 20.57
C PHE A 230 9.01 -27.36 20.96
N TYR A 231 8.85 -26.24 20.25
CA TYR A 231 9.53 -24.98 20.54
C TYR A 231 9.21 -24.49 21.97
N LEU A 232 7.92 -24.45 22.32
CA LEU A 232 7.47 -24.04 23.64
C LEU A 232 7.93 -25.01 24.73
N TYR A 233 7.88 -26.32 24.48
CA TYR A 233 8.35 -27.33 25.43
C TYR A 233 9.86 -27.21 25.69
N MET A 234 10.67 -27.10 24.64
CA MET A 234 12.13 -26.91 24.76
C MET A 234 12.49 -25.58 25.43
N GLY A 235 11.75 -24.51 25.11
CA GLY A 235 11.95 -23.19 25.69
C GLY A 235 11.59 -23.11 27.17
N TYR A 236 10.41 -23.60 27.57
CA TYR A 236 9.93 -23.47 28.95
C TYR A 236 10.44 -24.55 29.91
N VAL A 237 10.67 -25.78 29.44
CA VAL A 237 11.09 -26.90 30.32
C VAL A 237 12.60 -27.00 30.42
N TYR A 238 13.33 -26.75 29.33
CA TYR A 238 14.78 -26.92 29.26
C TYR A 238 15.55 -25.60 29.12
N GLU A 239 14.87 -24.47 28.94
CA GLU A 239 15.50 -23.15 28.65
C GLU A 239 16.34 -23.14 27.35
N LEU A 240 16.07 -24.09 26.46
CA LEU A 240 16.83 -24.34 25.22
C LEU A 240 16.07 -23.82 23.98
N TRP A 241 15.74 -22.53 23.97
CA TRP A 241 14.98 -21.87 22.88
C TRP A 241 15.60 -22.08 21.49
N ALA A 242 16.93 -22.00 21.39
CA ALA A 242 17.65 -22.22 20.13
C ALA A 242 17.44 -23.63 19.55
N TYR A 243 17.46 -24.66 20.41
CA TYR A 243 17.21 -26.03 19.99
C TYR A 243 15.73 -26.28 19.71
N GLY A 244 14.84 -25.62 20.45
CA GLY A 244 13.40 -25.59 20.13
C GLY A 244 13.15 -25.08 18.71
N GLY A 245 13.93 -24.08 18.26
CA GLY A 245 13.85 -23.53 16.91
C GLY A 245 14.07 -24.56 15.80
N LEU A 246 14.85 -25.62 16.06
CA LEU A 246 15.07 -26.71 15.11
C LEU A 246 13.78 -27.50 14.81
N GLY A 247 12.77 -27.44 15.69
CA GLY A 247 11.46 -28.02 15.43
C GLY A 247 10.80 -27.48 14.16
N PHE A 248 11.10 -26.25 13.75
CA PHE A 248 10.56 -25.65 12.54
C PHE A 248 11.18 -26.19 11.24
N LEU A 249 12.19 -27.06 11.33
CA LEU A 249 12.63 -27.89 10.20
C LEU A 249 11.55 -28.91 9.78
N LEU A 250 10.62 -29.25 10.68
CA LEU A 250 9.56 -30.23 10.40
C LEU A 250 8.58 -29.72 9.32
N PRO A 251 7.93 -28.54 9.44
CA PRO A 251 7.12 -27.97 8.35
C PRO A 251 7.88 -27.83 7.03
N PHE A 252 9.15 -27.46 7.08
CA PHE A 252 10.00 -27.36 5.89
C PHE A 252 10.24 -28.72 5.24
N GLY A 253 10.55 -29.75 6.03
CA GLY A 253 10.71 -31.13 5.56
C GLY A 253 9.43 -31.69 4.95
N ILE A 254 8.26 -31.41 5.56
CA ILE A 254 6.96 -31.75 4.98
C ILE A 254 6.77 -31.09 3.61
N GLY A 255 7.19 -29.83 3.45
CA GLY A 255 7.09 -29.16 2.16
C GLY A 255 7.99 -29.71 1.06
N ILE A 256 9.15 -30.25 1.41
CA ILE A 256 9.99 -31.04 0.49
C ILE A 256 9.29 -32.35 0.13
N LEU A 257 8.77 -33.09 1.12
CA LEU A 257 8.13 -34.39 0.90
C LEU A 257 6.87 -34.30 0.03
N LEU A 258 6.08 -33.24 0.19
CA LEU A 258 4.88 -32.99 -0.60
C LEU A 258 5.18 -32.38 -1.99
N GLY A 259 6.45 -32.11 -2.30
CA GLY A 259 6.89 -31.59 -3.60
C GLY A 259 6.52 -30.11 -3.84
N ASP A 260 6.18 -29.37 -2.79
CA ASP A 260 5.93 -27.93 -2.85
C ASP A 260 7.24 -27.13 -2.88
N VAL A 261 8.29 -27.66 -2.26
CA VAL A 261 9.65 -27.11 -2.33
C VAL A 261 10.43 -27.90 -3.39
N LYS A 262 10.59 -27.29 -4.56
CA LYS A 262 11.42 -27.84 -5.63
C LYS A 262 12.71 -27.04 -5.76
N PHE A 263 13.83 -27.74 -5.75
CA PHE A 263 15.13 -27.16 -6.07
C PHE A 263 15.35 -27.28 -7.58
N GLU A 264 14.85 -26.30 -8.34
CA GLU A 264 15.11 -26.21 -9.78
C GLU A 264 16.48 -25.54 -10.00
N LEU A 265 17.53 -26.35 -10.15
CA LEU A 265 18.86 -25.89 -10.59
C LEU A 265 18.90 -25.62 -12.10
N ASP A 266 17.98 -26.22 -12.87
CA ASP A 266 17.88 -26.08 -14.33
C ASP A 266 17.26 -24.74 -14.77
N ALA A 267 16.66 -23.96 -13.86
CA ALA A 267 16.13 -22.62 -14.13
C ALA A 267 17.23 -21.58 -14.48
N ILE A 268 18.50 -21.98 -14.44
CA ILE A 268 19.67 -21.16 -14.76
C ILE A 268 19.97 -21.17 -16.26
N GLU A 269 19.18 -21.86 -17.10
CA GLU A 269 19.33 -21.82 -18.56
C GLU A 269 18.41 -20.77 -19.20
N GLY A 270 19.01 -19.74 -19.81
CA GLY A 270 18.30 -18.69 -20.52
C GLY A 270 19.12 -17.38 -20.68
N PRO A 271 18.60 -16.39 -21.43
CA PRO A 271 19.28 -15.11 -21.68
C PRO A 271 19.50 -14.26 -20.42
N GLN A 272 18.88 -14.62 -19.29
CA GLN A 272 19.03 -13.94 -18.00
C GLN A 272 19.98 -14.65 -17.02
N LYS A 273 20.63 -15.75 -17.42
CA LYS A 273 21.55 -16.54 -16.58
C LYS A 273 22.57 -15.67 -15.84
N ASN A 274 23.24 -14.77 -16.54
CA ASN A 274 24.26 -13.90 -15.94
C ASN A 274 23.67 -12.96 -14.88
N LYS A 275 22.43 -12.48 -15.09
CA LYS A 275 21.73 -11.61 -14.12
C LYS A 275 21.37 -12.37 -12.85
N VAL A 276 20.89 -13.60 -12.99
CA VAL A 276 20.58 -14.50 -11.86
C VAL A 276 21.85 -14.84 -11.07
N ILE A 277 22.96 -15.15 -11.75
CA ILE A 277 24.24 -15.42 -11.10
C ILE A 277 24.73 -14.19 -10.33
N VAL A 278 24.66 -12.99 -10.92
CA VAL A 278 25.02 -11.73 -10.24
C VAL A 278 24.17 -11.51 -8.99
N MET A 279 22.86 -11.77 -9.06
CA MET A 279 21.97 -11.70 -7.90
C MET A 279 22.36 -12.68 -6.80
N LEU A 280 22.57 -13.96 -7.14
CA LEU A 280 22.96 -14.98 -6.17
C LEU A 280 24.29 -14.61 -5.50
N LEU A 281 25.30 -14.22 -6.28
CA LEU A 281 26.58 -13.77 -5.75
C LEU A 281 26.43 -12.55 -4.84
N THR A 282 25.57 -11.61 -5.18
CA THR A 282 25.28 -10.43 -4.34
C THR A 282 24.65 -10.84 -3.02
N ILE A 283 23.69 -11.77 -3.02
CA ILE A 283 23.05 -12.28 -1.80
C ILE A 283 24.09 -12.96 -0.91
N PHE A 284 24.91 -13.87 -1.46
CA PHE A 284 25.97 -14.54 -0.72
C PHE A 284 26.99 -13.54 -0.15
N PHE A 285 27.39 -12.55 -0.95
CA PHE A 285 28.27 -11.48 -0.50
C PHE A 285 27.66 -10.67 0.66
N CYS A 286 26.39 -10.29 0.56
CA CYS A 286 25.72 -9.53 1.62
C CYS A 286 25.62 -10.33 2.92
N ILE A 287 25.30 -11.63 2.86
CA ILE A 287 25.27 -12.51 4.02
C ILE A 287 26.67 -12.62 4.64
N ALA A 288 27.70 -12.88 3.82
CA ALA A 288 29.07 -12.98 4.31
C ALA A 288 29.56 -11.66 4.94
N ALA A 289 29.27 -10.52 4.30
CA ALA A 289 29.61 -9.20 4.81
C ALA A 289 28.87 -8.89 6.11
N PHE A 290 27.57 -9.20 6.19
CA PHE A 290 26.76 -9.02 7.40
C PHE A 290 27.34 -9.80 8.59
N LEU A 291 27.63 -11.09 8.40
CA LEU A 291 28.21 -11.93 9.46
C LEU A 291 29.63 -11.49 9.83
N THR A 292 30.43 -11.07 8.85
CA THR A 292 31.80 -10.57 9.10
C THR A 292 31.75 -9.28 9.91
N LEU A 293 30.92 -8.30 9.50
CA LEU A 293 30.74 -7.05 10.24
C LEU A 293 30.20 -7.31 11.66
N GLY A 294 29.22 -8.21 11.79
CA GLY A 294 28.63 -8.58 13.08
C GLY A 294 29.63 -9.27 14.02
N PHE A 295 30.28 -10.34 13.59
CA PHE A 295 31.15 -11.13 14.47
C PHE A 295 32.57 -10.55 14.64
N VAL A 296 33.13 -9.91 13.62
CA VAL A 296 34.53 -9.42 13.67
C VAL A 296 34.60 -8.00 14.26
N LEU A 297 33.61 -7.16 13.97
CA LEU A 297 33.62 -5.74 14.34
C LEU A 297 32.53 -5.37 15.35
N ASP A 298 31.78 -6.35 15.88
CA ASP A 298 30.60 -6.15 16.74
C ASP A 298 29.57 -5.17 16.12
N GLY A 299 29.51 -5.15 14.79
CA GLY A 299 28.82 -4.12 14.02
C GLY A 299 27.35 -4.39 13.78
N TRP A 300 26.67 -5.20 14.61
CA TRP A 300 25.30 -5.66 14.36
C TRP A 300 24.30 -4.53 14.09
N ILE A 301 24.52 -3.37 14.71
CA ILE A 301 23.65 -2.19 14.61
C ILE A 301 23.66 -1.59 13.19
N TYR A 302 24.78 -1.64 12.46
CA TYR A 302 24.91 -1.06 11.12
C TYR A 302 25.13 -2.11 10.02
N ALA A 303 25.50 -3.34 10.38
CA ALA A 303 25.80 -4.41 9.44
C ALA A 303 24.64 -4.72 8.50
N TRP A 304 23.39 -4.56 8.94
CA TRP A 304 22.20 -4.83 8.12
C TRP A 304 22.13 -3.94 6.86
N GLN A 305 22.79 -2.78 6.85
CA GLN A 305 22.78 -1.86 5.70
C GLN A 305 23.34 -2.52 4.43
N VAL A 306 24.19 -3.55 4.55
CA VAL A 306 24.73 -4.29 3.38
C VAL A 306 23.63 -4.95 2.55
N PHE A 307 22.51 -5.33 3.16
CA PHE A 307 21.39 -5.95 2.45
C PHE A 307 20.68 -4.98 1.49
N LEU A 308 20.84 -3.67 1.66
CA LEU A 308 20.32 -2.67 0.72
C LEU A 308 21.03 -2.73 -0.65
N LEU A 309 22.18 -3.42 -0.75
CA LEU A 309 22.84 -3.68 -2.03
C LEU A 309 22.03 -4.63 -2.92
N ILE A 310 21.29 -5.59 -2.33
CA ILE A 310 20.50 -6.58 -3.07
C ILE A 310 19.49 -5.91 -4.02
N PRO A 311 18.58 -5.02 -3.56
CA PRO A 311 17.64 -4.36 -4.45
C PRO A 311 18.33 -3.40 -5.44
N VAL A 312 19.46 -2.77 -5.06
CA VAL A 312 20.23 -1.92 -5.99
C VAL A 312 20.78 -2.74 -7.15
N VAL A 313 21.42 -3.88 -6.87
CA VAL A 313 21.93 -4.77 -7.92
C VAL A 313 20.79 -5.35 -8.75
N ALA A 314 19.64 -5.68 -8.13
CA ALA A 314 18.47 -6.14 -8.86
C ALA A 314 17.99 -5.10 -9.89
N ILE A 315 17.89 -3.83 -9.50
CA ILE A 315 17.50 -2.74 -10.41
C ILE A 315 18.53 -2.60 -11.54
N LEU A 316 19.82 -2.61 -11.22
CA LEU A 316 20.89 -2.49 -12.21
C LEU A 316 20.95 -3.68 -13.19
N ALA A 317 20.61 -4.88 -12.72
CA ALA A 317 20.65 -6.09 -13.52
C ALA A 317 19.41 -6.25 -14.39
N PHE A 318 18.21 -5.97 -13.89
CA PHE A 318 16.95 -6.27 -14.56
C PHE A 318 16.30 -5.07 -15.26
N ASP A 319 16.48 -3.86 -14.74
CA ASP A 319 15.90 -2.64 -15.30
C ASP A 319 16.94 -1.80 -16.05
N LYS A 320 16.46 -0.84 -16.84
CA LYS A 320 17.32 0.25 -17.32
C LYS A 320 17.74 1.09 -16.12
N PHE A 321 19.01 1.51 -16.13
CA PHE A 321 19.54 2.40 -15.10
C PHE A 321 18.67 3.65 -14.97
N ARG A 322 18.13 3.86 -13.77
CA ARG A 322 17.33 5.01 -13.38
C ARG A 322 17.79 5.47 -12.01
N PHE A 323 18.29 6.69 -11.92
CA PHE A 323 18.82 7.21 -10.67
C PHE A 323 17.72 7.34 -9.61
N THR A 324 16.49 7.66 -10.05
CA THR A 324 15.28 7.65 -9.23
C THR A 324 15.00 6.31 -8.52
N ALA A 325 15.32 5.18 -9.14
CA ALA A 325 15.07 3.86 -8.56
C ALA A 325 16.10 3.49 -7.47
N ILE A 326 17.32 4.03 -7.55
CA ILE A 326 18.42 3.72 -6.63
C ILE A 326 18.48 4.71 -5.46
N ALA A 327 18.04 5.95 -5.68
CA ALA A 327 18.09 7.04 -4.72
C ALA A 327 17.53 6.71 -3.31
N PRO A 328 16.40 5.98 -3.14
CA PRO A 328 15.91 5.62 -1.81
C PRO A 328 16.89 4.78 -0.99
N PHE A 329 17.57 3.82 -1.63
CA PHE A 329 18.54 2.95 -0.95
C PHE A 329 19.77 3.74 -0.53
N VAL A 330 20.27 4.62 -1.40
CA VAL A 330 21.40 5.51 -1.11
C VAL A 330 21.05 6.47 0.02
N ALA A 331 19.85 7.06 0.00
CA ALA A 331 19.37 7.94 1.05
C ALA A 331 19.30 7.25 2.41
N VAL A 332 18.80 6.01 2.47
CA VAL A 332 18.75 5.21 3.72
C VAL A 332 20.15 4.89 4.23
N VAL A 333 21.08 4.50 3.35
CA VAL A 333 22.48 4.26 3.74
C VAL A 333 23.09 5.53 4.34
N LEU A 334 22.98 6.67 3.66
CA LEU A 334 23.51 7.94 4.15
C LEU A 334 22.83 8.40 5.45
N PHE A 335 21.51 8.28 5.54
CA PHE A 335 20.75 8.65 6.73
C PHE A 335 21.26 7.93 7.98
N PHE A 336 21.39 6.61 7.90
CA PHE A 336 21.83 5.78 9.02
C PHE A 336 23.34 5.92 9.27
N SER A 337 24.19 6.00 8.24
CA SER A 337 25.63 6.15 8.44
C SER A 337 26.00 7.51 9.03
N ILE A 338 25.38 8.59 8.56
CA ILE A 338 25.59 9.93 9.14
C ILE A 338 25.00 10.01 10.55
N GLY A 339 23.79 9.49 10.73
CA GLY A 339 23.13 9.48 12.04
C GLY A 339 23.89 8.69 13.09
N TYR A 340 24.31 7.47 12.76
CA TYR A 340 24.93 6.55 13.71
C TYR A 340 26.41 6.88 14.00
N PHE A 341 27.22 7.12 12.96
CA PHE A 341 28.67 7.33 13.17
C PHE A 341 29.04 8.75 13.60
N PHE A 342 28.16 9.74 13.35
CA PHE A 342 28.43 11.14 13.69
C PHE A 342 27.41 11.75 14.66
N ASP A 343 26.43 10.98 15.15
CA ASP A 343 25.32 11.46 16.01
C ASP A 343 24.52 12.61 15.37
N MET A 344 24.47 12.66 14.04
CA MET A 344 23.87 13.75 13.25
C MET A 344 22.50 13.37 12.69
N PHE A 345 21.66 12.64 13.44
CA PHE A 345 20.30 12.27 12.99
C PHE A 345 19.43 13.49 12.65
N HIS A 346 19.68 14.62 13.30
CA HIS A 346 18.99 15.89 13.08
C HIS A 346 19.29 16.52 11.70
N ILE A 347 20.39 16.15 11.04
CA ILE A 347 20.76 16.63 9.69
C ILE A 347 20.65 15.50 8.66
N SER A 348 20.83 14.25 9.07
CA SER A 348 20.90 13.11 8.15
C SER A 348 19.63 12.90 7.33
N TRP A 349 18.47 13.41 7.77
CA TRP A 349 17.23 13.40 6.99
C TRP A 349 17.36 14.14 5.64
N LEU A 350 18.29 15.08 5.51
CA LEU A 350 18.58 15.75 4.24
C LEU A 350 19.02 14.77 3.15
N ALA A 351 19.53 13.58 3.50
CA ALA A 351 19.84 12.54 2.53
C ALA A 351 18.60 12.13 1.69
N PHE A 352 17.38 12.22 2.24
CA PHE A 352 16.16 11.92 1.49
C PHE A 352 15.85 12.95 0.39
N MET A 353 16.48 14.13 0.41
CA MET A 353 16.38 15.09 -0.70
C MET A 353 17.02 14.57 -1.99
N ILE A 354 17.88 13.54 -1.92
CA ILE A 354 18.42 12.87 -3.12
C ILE A 354 17.29 12.29 -3.97
N ILE A 355 16.16 11.86 -3.39
CA ILE A 355 15.03 11.27 -4.11
C ILE A 355 14.37 12.28 -5.07
N PRO A 356 13.87 13.45 -4.60
CA PRO A 356 13.32 14.45 -5.51
C PRO A 356 14.39 15.05 -6.44
N ILE A 357 15.64 15.24 -5.98
CA ILE A 357 16.73 15.73 -6.84
C ILE A 357 16.99 14.75 -7.99
N ALA A 358 17.03 13.45 -7.70
CA ALA A 358 17.16 12.40 -8.71
C ALA A 358 16.04 12.45 -9.74
N ALA A 359 14.79 12.63 -9.28
CA ALA A 359 13.64 12.74 -10.16
C ALA A 359 13.69 13.98 -11.06
N ILE A 360 14.18 15.11 -10.56
CA ILE A 360 14.33 16.33 -11.37
C ILE A 360 15.44 16.14 -12.41
N LEU A 361 16.61 15.63 -12.01
CA LEU A 361 17.75 15.44 -12.91
C LEU A 361 17.50 14.41 -14.01
N GLU A 362 16.68 13.39 -13.74
CA GLU A 362 16.35 12.36 -14.72
C GLU A 362 15.29 12.81 -15.74
N ASN A 363 14.47 13.81 -15.39
CA ASN A 363 13.42 14.38 -16.26
C ASN A 363 13.82 15.73 -16.90
N ALA A 364 15.01 16.24 -16.61
CA ALA A 364 15.60 17.44 -17.20
C ALA A 364 16.44 17.07 -18.43
#